data_AF-A0A2U0S7S9-F1
#
_entry.id   AF-A0A2U0S7S9-F1
#
_cell.length_a   1.000
_cell.length_b   1.000
_cell.length_c   1.000
_cell.angle_alpha   90.00
_cell.angle_beta   90.00
_cell.angle_gamma   90.00
#
_symmetry.space_group_name_H-M   'P 1'
#
loop_
_entity.id
_entity.type
_entity.pdbx_description
1 polymer ?
#
loop_
_entity_poly.entity_id
_entity_poly.type
_entity_poly.pdbx_seq_one_letter_code
_entity_poly.pdbx_strand_id
1 'polypeptide(L)'
;MPYFGVSFCGNTTEQAKLLIDRTKDYTNLFVLQSGPVSKNETATDIICDYAVDAGLDFIVFFGWFDTSQPWQIPWLEKATNRWGERFLGVYFFDEPGGIQLDLDWEFFFRHIKDVDPNFYEDIKAYIEEENRTAVRDYELVKNNYIEYLQEHVELKELNDRGITAYTSDYALYWFDYLGGYDTVFVELGWDYDSESHIGLGRGAATVLGKEWGTIIVWNDRNEAYNHTDMDNNDESLNTGVYKTASEMLQDMYVSYRTGADYIIIFNYPVDPPGNPYGILTDDHFEAMQHFWSFMEQNPEDYGEMSAQSALVLPENYAWGMRHINDRIWGYWGPDEYSQQIWDVFQHLNDEYYLTFDIVYDDPNYQLDQIYDEIIYWNSTL
;
A
#
# COMPACT_ATOMS: atom_id res chain seq x y z
N MET A 1 4.06 -18.33 10.70
CA MET A 1 5.12 -17.82 9.82
C MET A 1 4.44 -16.88 8.86
N PRO A 2 4.92 -15.63 8.73
CA PRO A 2 4.32 -14.67 7.82
C PRO A 2 4.40 -15.13 6.37
N TYR A 3 3.64 -14.49 5.50
CA TYR A 3 3.76 -14.66 4.06
C TYR A 3 4.96 -13.88 3.53
N PHE A 4 5.84 -14.56 2.82
CA PHE A 4 6.98 -13.99 2.14
C PHE A 4 6.96 -14.40 0.67
N GLY A 5 7.04 -13.41 -0.22
CA GLY A 5 6.81 -13.65 -1.64
C GLY A 5 7.29 -12.55 -2.57
N VAL A 6 6.94 -12.74 -3.83
CA VAL A 6 7.22 -11.79 -4.91
C VAL A 6 5.93 -11.37 -5.58
N SER A 7 5.85 -10.11 -5.98
CA SER A 7 4.83 -9.65 -6.91
C SER A 7 5.33 -9.74 -8.35
N PHE A 8 4.41 -10.00 -9.27
CA PHE A 8 4.71 -10.16 -10.69
C PHE A 8 3.90 -9.17 -11.53
N CYS A 9 4.60 -8.25 -12.21
CA CYS A 9 4.01 -7.29 -13.15
C CYS A 9 4.44 -7.53 -14.61
N GLY A 10 4.74 -8.78 -14.98
CA GLY A 10 5.18 -9.13 -16.33
C GLY A 10 4.04 -9.37 -17.32
N ASN A 11 4.40 -9.69 -18.56
CA ASN A 11 3.46 -9.69 -19.68
C ASN A 11 3.00 -11.08 -20.12
N THR A 12 3.64 -12.16 -19.68
CA THR A 12 3.32 -13.51 -20.13
C THR A 12 3.29 -14.55 -19.01
N THR A 13 2.56 -15.65 -19.26
CA THR A 13 2.52 -16.78 -18.32
C THR A 13 3.88 -17.44 -18.14
N GLU A 14 4.72 -17.46 -19.18
CA GLU A 14 6.06 -18.04 -19.13
C GLU A 14 6.99 -17.25 -18.21
N GLN A 15 6.89 -15.91 -18.23
CA GLN A 15 7.64 -15.05 -17.31
C GLN A 15 7.22 -15.27 -15.86
N ALA A 16 5.91 -15.38 -15.60
CA ALA A 16 5.39 -15.67 -14.26
C ALA A 16 5.91 -17.03 -13.74
N LYS A 17 5.82 -18.07 -14.57
CA LYS A 17 6.34 -19.42 -14.22
C LYS A 17 7.83 -19.40 -13.94
N LEU A 18 8.60 -18.64 -14.72
CA LEU A 18 10.05 -18.51 -14.51
C LEU A 18 10.35 -17.87 -13.15
N LEU A 19 9.62 -16.81 -12.77
CA LEU A 19 9.78 -16.18 -11.46
C LEU A 19 9.38 -17.12 -10.32
N ILE A 20 8.28 -17.87 -10.47
CA ILE A 20 7.86 -18.90 -9.51
C ILE A 20 8.96 -19.97 -9.36
N ASP A 21 9.48 -20.50 -10.47
CA ASP A 21 10.55 -21.50 -10.43
C ASP A 21 11.83 -20.97 -9.79
N ARG A 22 12.10 -19.66 -9.93
CA ARG A 22 13.26 -19.01 -9.31
C ARG A 22 13.11 -18.89 -7.79
N THR A 23 11.91 -18.79 -7.25
CA THR A 23 11.64 -18.35 -5.87
C THR A 23 10.96 -19.38 -4.97
N LYS A 24 10.21 -20.33 -5.52
CA LYS A 24 9.34 -21.27 -4.78
C LYS A 24 9.99 -22.08 -3.65
N ASP A 25 11.32 -22.24 -3.65
CA ASP A 25 12.03 -22.99 -2.61
C ASP A 25 12.36 -22.13 -1.36
N TYR A 26 12.10 -20.82 -1.41
CA TYR A 26 12.36 -19.86 -0.33
C TYR A 26 11.29 -18.77 -0.24
N THR A 27 10.09 -19.05 -0.73
CA THR A 27 8.88 -18.21 -0.59
C THR A 27 7.66 -19.10 -0.35
N ASN A 28 6.60 -18.53 0.20
CA ASN A 28 5.30 -19.19 0.36
C ASN A 28 4.13 -18.41 -0.27
N LEU A 29 4.41 -17.23 -0.84
CA LEU A 29 3.43 -16.36 -1.48
C LEU A 29 3.84 -15.97 -2.91
N PHE A 30 2.86 -15.91 -3.80
CA PHE A 30 2.99 -15.30 -5.12
C PHE A 30 1.86 -14.28 -5.35
N VAL A 31 2.20 -13.03 -5.67
CA VAL A 31 1.21 -11.99 -5.99
C VAL A 31 1.21 -11.77 -7.50
N LEU A 32 0.13 -12.19 -8.16
CA LEU A 32 -0.11 -11.84 -9.56
C LEU A 32 -0.57 -10.38 -9.60
N GLN A 33 0.33 -9.46 -9.94
CA GLN A 33 0.02 -8.03 -9.92
C GLN A 33 -0.44 -7.52 -11.30
N SER A 34 0.07 -6.39 -11.75
CA SER A 34 -0.45 -5.67 -12.92
C SER A 34 0.09 -6.25 -14.24
N GLY A 35 -0.36 -5.68 -15.35
CA GLY A 35 0.06 -6.06 -16.70
C GLY A 35 -1.01 -6.82 -17.51
N PRO A 36 -0.70 -7.20 -18.76
CA PRO A 36 -1.65 -7.86 -19.67
C PRO A 36 -2.21 -9.19 -19.16
N VAL A 37 -1.45 -9.92 -18.33
CA VAL A 37 -1.89 -11.24 -17.84
C VAL A 37 -3.00 -11.16 -16.80
N SER A 38 -3.02 -10.11 -15.97
CA SER A 38 -4.08 -9.92 -14.96
C SER A 38 -5.40 -9.44 -15.57
N LYS A 39 -5.35 -8.91 -16.79
CA LYS A 39 -6.54 -8.60 -17.62
C LYS A 39 -6.96 -9.76 -18.54
N ASN A 40 -6.42 -10.96 -18.34
CA ASN A 40 -6.74 -12.12 -19.16
C ASN A 40 -7.08 -13.33 -18.26
N GLU A 41 -8.36 -13.72 -18.24
CA GLU A 41 -8.86 -14.82 -17.40
C GLU A 41 -8.05 -16.12 -17.59
N THR A 42 -7.76 -16.49 -18.84
CA THR A 42 -7.03 -17.73 -19.14
C THR A 42 -5.59 -17.68 -18.66
N ALA A 43 -4.92 -16.53 -18.84
CA ALA A 43 -3.55 -16.36 -18.34
C ALA A 43 -3.51 -16.36 -16.82
N THR A 44 -4.45 -15.66 -16.18
CA THR A 44 -4.62 -15.62 -14.72
C THR A 44 -4.80 -17.03 -14.16
N ASP A 45 -5.71 -17.83 -14.71
CA ASP A 45 -5.91 -19.24 -14.33
C ASP A 45 -4.62 -20.07 -14.43
N ILE A 46 -3.89 -19.96 -15.55
CA ILE A 46 -2.65 -20.72 -15.79
C ILE A 46 -1.59 -20.39 -14.75
N ILE A 47 -1.47 -19.12 -14.38
CA ILE A 47 -0.49 -18.66 -13.39
C ILE A 47 -0.88 -19.13 -11.99
N CYS A 48 -2.16 -18.98 -11.61
CA CYS A 48 -2.67 -19.42 -10.31
C CYS A 48 -2.54 -20.93 -10.13
N ASP A 49 -2.88 -21.73 -11.15
CA ASP A 49 -2.66 -23.18 -11.14
C ASP A 49 -1.18 -23.52 -10.90
N TYR A 50 -0.27 -22.82 -11.58
CA TYR A 50 1.15 -23.09 -11.46
C TYR A 50 1.72 -22.70 -10.10
N ALA A 51 1.28 -21.58 -9.52
CA ALA A 51 1.66 -21.17 -8.17
C ALA A 51 1.22 -22.21 -7.13
N VAL A 52 -0.02 -22.70 -7.24
CA VAL A 52 -0.57 -23.73 -6.34
C VAL A 52 0.15 -25.07 -6.52
N ASP A 53 0.43 -25.49 -7.76
CA ASP A 53 1.22 -26.70 -8.05
C ASP A 53 2.66 -26.59 -7.51
N ALA A 54 3.21 -25.39 -7.43
CA ALA A 54 4.49 -25.08 -6.81
C ALA A 54 4.43 -24.99 -5.27
N GLY A 55 3.24 -25.09 -4.67
CA GLY A 55 3.03 -25.07 -3.21
C GLY A 55 2.82 -23.69 -2.61
N LEU A 56 2.66 -22.65 -3.43
CA LEU A 56 2.49 -21.26 -3.02
C LEU A 56 1.01 -20.91 -2.82
N ASP A 57 0.75 -20.03 -1.87
CA ASP A 57 -0.50 -19.29 -1.77
C ASP A 57 -0.43 -18.06 -2.68
N PHE A 58 -1.57 -17.49 -3.08
CA PHE A 58 -1.57 -16.39 -4.04
C PHE A 58 -2.63 -15.32 -3.81
N ILE A 59 -2.29 -14.10 -4.25
CA ILE A 59 -3.15 -12.92 -4.32
C ILE A 59 -3.22 -12.49 -5.80
N VAL A 60 -4.38 -12.04 -6.26
CA VAL A 60 -4.57 -11.57 -7.65
C VAL A 60 -4.95 -10.10 -7.69
N PHE A 61 -4.26 -9.32 -8.51
CA PHE A 61 -4.55 -7.93 -8.75
C PHE A 61 -5.60 -7.74 -9.84
N PHE A 62 -6.64 -6.97 -9.54
CA PHE A 62 -7.63 -6.53 -10.52
C PHE A 62 -7.56 -5.05 -10.85
N GLY A 63 -6.94 -4.23 -9.99
CA GLY A 63 -6.97 -2.77 -10.10
C GLY A 63 -8.37 -2.23 -9.79
N TRP A 64 -9.36 -2.52 -10.61
CA TRP A 64 -10.77 -2.27 -10.36
C TRP A 64 -11.62 -3.28 -11.14
N PHE A 65 -12.93 -3.32 -10.91
CA PHE A 65 -13.83 -4.11 -11.74
C PHE A 65 -14.01 -3.44 -13.11
N ASP A 66 -13.21 -3.89 -14.07
CA ASP A 66 -13.21 -3.34 -15.42
C ASP A 66 -14.39 -3.93 -16.20
N THR A 67 -15.30 -3.07 -16.66
CA THR A 67 -16.45 -3.49 -17.48
C THR A 67 -16.06 -4.18 -18.80
N SER A 68 -14.83 -3.98 -19.27
CA SER A 68 -14.26 -4.72 -20.40
C SER A 68 -13.77 -6.13 -20.03
N GLN A 69 -13.65 -6.43 -18.74
CA GLN A 69 -13.27 -7.71 -18.15
C GLN A 69 -14.43 -8.31 -17.31
N PRO A 70 -15.59 -8.63 -17.93
CA PRO A 70 -16.79 -9.08 -17.21
C PRO A 70 -16.62 -10.44 -16.50
N TRP A 71 -15.47 -11.09 -16.65
CA TRP A 71 -15.12 -12.34 -15.98
C TRP A 71 -14.65 -12.12 -14.54
N GLN A 72 -14.16 -10.92 -14.15
CA GLN A 72 -13.54 -10.69 -12.83
C GLN A 72 -14.48 -11.02 -11.67
N ILE A 73 -15.73 -10.51 -11.68
CA ILE A 73 -16.70 -10.77 -10.61
C ILE A 73 -17.09 -12.27 -10.53
N PRO A 74 -17.50 -12.94 -11.63
CA PRO A 74 -17.72 -14.40 -11.61
C PRO A 74 -16.48 -15.21 -11.22
N TRP A 75 -15.29 -14.71 -11.50
CA TRP A 75 -14.04 -15.39 -11.20
C TRP A 75 -13.76 -15.47 -9.70
N LEU A 76 -14.27 -14.56 -8.87
CA LEU A 76 -14.14 -14.63 -7.41
C LEU A 76 -14.74 -15.94 -6.83
N GLU A 77 -15.94 -16.31 -7.28
CA GLU A 77 -16.59 -17.56 -6.87
C GLU A 77 -15.84 -18.78 -7.43
N LYS A 78 -15.40 -18.70 -8.68
CA LYS A 78 -14.57 -19.74 -9.30
C LYS A 78 -13.27 -19.96 -8.52
N ALA A 79 -12.59 -18.89 -8.10
CA ALA A 79 -11.33 -18.96 -7.40
C ALA A 79 -11.47 -19.61 -6.02
N THR A 80 -12.47 -19.16 -5.26
CA THR A 80 -12.83 -19.74 -3.96
C THR A 80 -13.13 -21.25 -4.08
N ASN A 81 -13.88 -21.66 -5.10
CA ASN A 81 -14.23 -23.07 -5.31
C ASN A 81 -13.05 -23.92 -5.83
N ARG A 82 -12.16 -23.34 -6.63
CA ARG A 82 -11.09 -24.06 -7.33
C ARG A 82 -9.84 -24.23 -6.48
N TRP A 83 -9.39 -23.15 -5.85
CA TRP A 83 -8.12 -23.11 -5.11
C TRP A 83 -8.31 -23.05 -3.59
N GLY A 84 -9.53 -22.75 -3.11
CA GLY A 84 -9.86 -22.76 -1.69
C GLY A 84 -8.94 -21.84 -0.89
N GLU A 85 -8.36 -22.36 0.19
CA GLU A 85 -7.46 -21.62 1.09
C GLU A 85 -6.16 -21.14 0.43
N ARG A 86 -5.82 -21.65 -0.77
CA ARG A 86 -4.65 -21.17 -1.52
C ARG A 86 -4.88 -19.80 -2.17
N PHE A 87 -6.13 -19.44 -2.42
CA PHE A 87 -6.51 -18.11 -2.90
C PHE A 87 -6.73 -17.21 -1.68
N LEU A 88 -5.82 -16.26 -1.46
CA LEU A 88 -5.83 -15.40 -0.28
C LEU A 88 -6.73 -14.17 -0.45
N GLY A 89 -7.07 -13.79 -1.68
CA GLY A 89 -7.98 -12.69 -2.01
C GLY A 89 -7.47 -11.80 -3.15
N VAL A 90 -7.97 -10.56 -3.19
CA VAL A 90 -7.80 -9.65 -4.33
C VAL A 90 -7.03 -8.41 -3.92
N TYR A 91 -5.95 -8.13 -4.63
CA TYR A 91 -5.29 -6.83 -4.59
C TYR A 91 -6.08 -5.86 -5.49
N PHE A 92 -6.71 -4.89 -4.86
CA PHE A 92 -7.74 -4.06 -5.45
C PHE A 92 -7.46 -2.59 -5.23
N PHE A 93 -7.38 -1.84 -6.33
CA PHE A 93 -7.16 -0.39 -6.40
C PHE A 93 -5.89 0.06 -5.66
N ASP A 94 -4.83 0.24 -6.44
CA ASP A 94 -3.47 0.50 -5.97
C ASP A 94 -3.32 1.93 -5.44
N GLU A 95 -2.61 2.09 -4.32
CA GLU A 95 -2.20 3.38 -3.75
C GLU A 95 -3.33 4.41 -3.53
N PRO A 96 -4.52 4.05 -3.01
CA PRO A 96 -5.66 4.96 -2.88
C PRO A 96 -5.35 6.24 -2.07
N GLY A 97 -4.68 6.11 -0.92
CA GLY A 97 -4.24 7.18 -0.04
C GLY A 97 -3.16 8.05 -0.66
N GLY A 98 -2.16 7.43 -1.29
CA GLY A 98 -1.13 8.09 -2.06
C GLY A 98 -1.69 8.93 -3.21
N ILE A 99 -2.56 8.34 -4.03
CA ILE A 99 -3.31 9.02 -5.09
C ILE A 99 -4.10 10.20 -4.51
N GLN A 100 -4.79 10.01 -3.38
CA GLN A 100 -5.53 11.10 -2.74
C GLN A 100 -4.63 12.27 -2.36
N LEU A 101 -3.40 12.03 -1.90
CA LEU A 101 -2.47 13.09 -1.54
C LEU A 101 -1.85 13.79 -2.77
N ASP A 102 -1.47 13.02 -3.77
CA ASP A 102 -0.58 13.48 -4.84
C ASP A 102 -1.30 13.93 -6.10
N LEU A 103 -2.58 13.57 -6.27
CA LEU A 103 -3.38 13.98 -7.42
C LEU A 103 -3.31 15.50 -7.64
N ASP A 104 -3.21 15.92 -8.91
CA ASP A 104 -3.36 17.33 -9.30
C ASP A 104 -4.84 17.71 -9.20
N TRP A 105 -5.28 17.97 -7.96
CA TRP A 105 -6.64 18.37 -7.66
C TRP A 105 -7.04 19.67 -8.36
N GLU A 106 -6.09 20.59 -8.60
CA GLU A 106 -6.38 21.81 -9.37
C GLU A 106 -6.78 21.47 -10.81
N PHE A 107 -6.01 20.59 -11.47
CA PHE A 107 -6.39 20.07 -12.79
C PHE A 107 -7.73 19.34 -12.74
N PHE A 108 -7.93 18.42 -11.78
CA PHE A 108 -9.15 17.64 -11.66
C PHE A 108 -10.39 18.54 -11.49
N PHE A 109 -10.30 19.56 -10.64
CA PHE A 109 -11.37 20.53 -10.44
C PHE A 109 -11.64 21.40 -11.67
N ARG A 110 -10.59 21.86 -12.38
CA ARG A 110 -10.78 22.54 -13.67
C ARG A 110 -11.46 21.63 -14.69
N HIS A 111 -11.09 20.35 -14.72
CA HIS A 111 -11.71 19.38 -15.61
C HIS A 111 -13.19 19.16 -15.28
N ILE A 112 -13.54 18.95 -14.00
CA ILE A 112 -14.95 18.86 -13.56
C ILE A 112 -15.73 20.09 -14.00
N LYS A 113 -15.17 21.29 -13.84
CA LYS A 113 -15.82 22.53 -14.29
C LYS A 113 -16.21 22.50 -15.77
N ASP A 114 -15.38 21.89 -16.60
CA ASP A 114 -15.59 21.77 -18.03
C ASP A 114 -16.57 20.65 -18.40
N VAL A 115 -16.52 19.50 -17.71
CA VAL A 115 -17.31 18.30 -18.07
C VAL A 115 -18.65 18.18 -17.33
N ASP A 116 -18.73 18.64 -16.09
CA ASP A 116 -19.97 18.71 -15.29
C ASP A 116 -20.05 20.04 -14.51
N PRO A 117 -20.45 21.13 -15.19
CA PRO A 117 -20.54 22.44 -14.56
C PRO A 117 -21.55 22.52 -13.41
N ASN A 118 -22.56 21.63 -13.38
CA ASN A 118 -23.56 21.66 -12.31
C ASN A 118 -22.97 21.09 -11.03
N PHE A 119 -22.35 19.90 -11.12
CA PHE A 119 -21.62 19.32 -10.01
C PHE A 119 -20.50 20.26 -9.55
N TYR A 120 -19.80 20.88 -10.50
CA TYR A 120 -18.81 21.90 -10.18
C TYR A 120 -19.35 23.02 -9.30
N GLU A 121 -20.48 23.64 -9.67
CA GLU A 121 -21.05 24.74 -8.86
C GLU A 121 -21.49 24.27 -7.47
N ASP A 122 -21.90 23.01 -7.30
CA ASP A 122 -22.24 22.43 -5.99
C ASP A 122 -21.01 22.30 -5.09
N ILE A 123 -19.83 22.02 -5.66
CA ILE A 123 -18.57 21.85 -4.91
C ILE A 123 -17.66 23.08 -4.94
N LYS A 124 -17.92 24.07 -5.81
CA LYS A 124 -17.05 25.23 -6.10
C LYS A 124 -16.65 26.02 -4.87
N ALA A 125 -17.56 26.21 -3.92
CA ALA A 125 -17.27 26.93 -2.68
C ALA A 125 -16.19 26.22 -1.82
N TYR A 126 -16.02 24.91 -2.00
CA TYR A 126 -15.01 24.10 -1.32
C TYR A 126 -13.67 24.06 -2.06
N ILE A 127 -13.60 24.45 -3.34
CA ILE A 127 -12.42 24.22 -4.18
C ILE A 127 -11.83 25.49 -4.80
N GLU A 128 -12.61 26.56 -4.95
CA GLU A 128 -12.26 27.70 -5.83
C GLU A 128 -11.97 29.02 -5.11
N GLU A 129 -11.83 29.04 -3.77
CA GLU A 129 -11.65 30.31 -3.06
C GLU A 129 -10.21 30.86 -3.14
N GLU A 130 -10.08 32.12 -3.61
CA GLU A 130 -8.85 32.88 -3.89
C GLU A 130 -7.85 33.01 -2.71
N ASN A 131 -8.17 32.50 -1.52
CA ASN A 131 -7.33 32.56 -0.31
C ASN A 131 -7.02 31.19 0.34
N ARG A 132 -7.31 30.05 -0.33
CA ARG A 132 -7.07 28.69 0.21
C ARG A 132 -7.85 28.38 1.50
N THR A 133 -9.02 28.99 1.67
CA THR A 133 -9.97 28.76 2.78
C THR A 133 -11.18 27.94 2.33
N ALA A 134 -10.97 26.90 1.53
CA ALA A 134 -11.90 25.76 1.58
C ALA A 134 -12.17 25.48 3.06
N VAL A 135 -13.43 25.44 3.49
CA VAL A 135 -13.75 25.10 4.87
C VAL A 135 -13.02 23.79 5.15
N ARG A 136 -12.05 23.83 6.06
CA ARG A 136 -11.27 22.66 6.47
C ARG A 136 -12.20 21.79 7.29
N ASP A 137 -12.99 21.00 6.58
CA ASP A 137 -13.90 20.02 7.13
C ASP A 137 -13.32 18.64 6.86
N TYR A 138 -12.38 18.25 7.72
CA TYR A 138 -11.71 16.95 7.62
C TYR A 138 -12.68 15.79 7.78
N GLU A 139 -13.78 15.97 8.52
CA GLU A 139 -14.83 14.97 8.66
C GLU A 139 -15.55 14.75 7.33
N LEU A 140 -15.94 15.83 6.64
CA LEU A 140 -16.55 15.74 5.32
C LEU A 140 -15.62 15.06 4.30
N VAL A 141 -14.35 15.45 4.24
CA VAL A 141 -13.39 14.87 3.28
C VAL A 141 -13.12 13.40 3.57
N LYS A 142 -12.95 13.03 4.84
CA LYS A 142 -12.88 11.61 5.24
C LYS A 142 -14.08 10.82 4.75
N ASN A 143 -15.29 11.32 5.00
CA ASN A 143 -16.51 10.61 4.62
C ASN A 143 -16.62 10.44 3.10
N ASN A 144 -16.25 11.46 2.33
CA ASN A 144 -16.21 11.37 0.87
C ASN A 144 -15.15 10.36 0.38
N TYR A 145 -13.98 10.32 1.01
CA TYR A 145 -12.92 9.37 0.68
C TYR A 145 -13.36 7.92 0.94
N ILE A 146 -13.96 7.66 2.10
CA ILE A 146 -14.51 6.34 2.45
C ILE A 146 -15.63 5.94 1.48
N GLU A 147 -16.57 6.84 1.18
CA GLU A 147 -17.66 6.59 0.23
C GLU A 147 -17.12 6.33 -1.19
N TYR A 148 -16.07 7.04 -1.59
CA TYR A 148 -15.40 6.80 -2.88
C TYR A 148 -14.84 5.37 -2.97
N LEU A 149 -14.08 4.93 -1.95
CA LEU A 149 -13.54 3.56 -1.93
C LEU A 149 -14.65 2.50 -1.93
N GLN A 150 -15.69 2.69 -1.12
CA GLN A 150 -16.76 1.71 -0.96
C GLN A 150 -17.63 1.58 -2.21
N GLU A 151 -18.08 2.72 -2.75
CA GLU A 151 -19.14 2.75 -3.76
C GLU A 151 -18.60 2.96 -5.18
N HIS A 152 -17.57 3.80 -5.37
CA HIS A 152 -17.08 4.15 -6.71
C HIS A 152 -15.96 3.22 -7.18
N VAL A 153 -15.04 2.88 -6.28
CA VAL A 153 -14.03 1.85 -6.53
C VAL A 153 -14.66 0.45 -6.46
N GLU A 154 -15.86 0.33 -5.86
CA GLU A 154 -16.63 -0.91 -5.66
C GLU A 154 -15.93 -1.90 -4.70
N LEU A 155 -15.14 -1.42 -3.74
CA LEU A 155 -14.50 -2.26 -2.71
C LEU A 155 -15.53 -3.08 -1.92
N LYS A 156 -16.74 -2.53 -1.75
CA LYS A 156 -17.86 -3.20 -1.07
C LYS A 156 -18.23 -4.55 -1.72
N GLU A 157 -18.01 -4.73 -3.01
CA GLU A 157 -18.29 -6.00 -3.71
C GLU A 157 -17.41 -7.15 -3.20
N LEU A 158 -16.15 -6.88 -2.84
CA LEU A 158 -15.26 -7.87 -2.21
C LEU A 158 -15.72 -8.17 -0.78
N ASN A 159 -16.00 -7.13 -0.01
CA ASN A 159 -16.41 -7.22 1.39
C ASN A 159 -17.74 -7.98 1.57
N ASP A 160 -18.75 -7.69 0.74
CA ASP A 160 -20.04 -8.38 0.76
C ASP A 160 -19.92 -9.88 0.43
N ARG A 161 -18.87 -10.26 -0.30
CA ARG A 161 -18.56 -11.66 -0.65
C ARG A 161 -17.66 -12.35 0.37
N GLY A 162 -17.14 -11.62 1.35
CA GLY A 162 -16.14 -12.13 2.30
C GLY A 162 -14.83 -12.52 1.62
N ILE A 163 -14.46 -11.82 0.53
CA ILE A 163 -13.15 -11.97 -0.12
C ILE A 163 -12.24 -10.90 0.46
N THR A 164 -11.09 -11.32 0.99
CA THR A 164 -10.09 -10.39 1.54
C THR A 164 -9.64 -9.39 0.49
N ALA A 165 -9.75 -8.11 0.83
CA ALA A 165 -9.28 -7.02 -0.02
C ALA A 165 -7.91 -6.51 0.46
N TYR A 166 -6.95 -6.53 -0.46
CA TYR A 166 -5.60 -6.00 -0.27
C TYR A 166 -5.41 -4.72 -1.07
N THR A 167 -4.60 -3.82 -0.57
CA THR A 167 -3.98 -2.75 -1.37
C THR A 167 -2.55 -2.52 -0.88
N SER A 168 -1.76 -1.78 -1.64
CA SER A 168 -0.54 -1.16 -1.14
C SER A 168 -0.70 0.35 -1.12
N ASP A 169 0.00 0.99 -0.19
CA ASP A 169 -0.02 2.44 -0.11
C ASP A 169 1.27 3.00 0.49
N TYR A 170 1.50 4.28 0.22
CA TYR A 170 2.54 5.09 0.84
C TYR A 170 1.95 6.21 1.72
N ALA A 171 0.64 6.28 1.92
CA ALA A 171 0.04 7.21 2.87
C ALA A 171 -1.37 6.81 3.30
N LEU A 172 -1.90 7.49 4.32
CA LEU A 172 -3.30 7.44 4.72
C LEU A 172 -3.86 6.06 5.11
N TYR A 173 -3.00 5.11 5.48
CA TYR A 173 -3.33 3.72 5.87
C TYR A 173 -4.56 3.57 6.77
N TRP A 174 -4.71 4.45 7.78
CA TRP A 174 -5.87 4.46 8.67
C TRP A 174 -7.19 4.57 7.91
N PHE A 175 -7.22 5.46 6.92
CA PHE A 175 -8.41 5.73 6.12
C PHE A 175 -8.66 4.67 5.06
N ASP A 176 -7.63 3.97 4.57
CA ASP A 176 -7.78 2.78 3.73
C ASP A 176 -8.55 1.68 4.48
N TYR A 177 -8.14 1.39 5.72
CA TYR A 177 -8.84 0.41 6.56
C TYR A 177 -10.28 0.83 6.88
N LEU A 178 -10.52 2.12 7.16
CA LEU A 178 -11.89 2.63 7.32
C LEU A 178 -12.70 2.56 6.02
N GLY A 179 -12.05 2.71 4.87
CA GLY A 179 -12.62 2.49 3.53
C GLY A 179 -13.11 1.05 3.34
N GLY A 180 -12.46 0.09 4.00
CA GLY A 180 -12.91 -1.29 4.09
C GLY A 180 -11.89 -2.30 3.58
N TYR A 181 -10.63 -1.92 3.42
CA TYR A 181 -9.57 -2.89 3.17
C TYR A 181 -9.37 -3.83 4.37
N ASP A 182 -8.94 -5.05 4.10
CA ASP A 182 -8.62 -6.04 5.15
C ASP A 182 -7.14 -6.04 5.50
N THR A 183 -6.30 -5.77 4.50
CA THR A 183 -4.85 -5.71 4.64
C THR A 183 -4.30 -4.60 3.76
N VAL A 184 -3.44 -3.76 4.33
CA VAL A 184 -2.68 -2.75 3.58
C VAL A 184 -1.20 -3.09 3.62
N PHE A 185 -0.56 -3.09 2.45
CA PHE A 185 0.87 -3.23 2.31
C PHE A 185 1.54 -1.86 2.32
N VAL A 186 2.31 -1.57 3.36
CA VAL A 186 3.13 -0.37 3.45
C VAL A 186 4.21 -0.44 2.36
N GLU A 187 4.24 0.53 1.47
CA GLU A 187 5.24 0.62 0.42
C GLU A 187 6.56 1.17 0.94
N LEU A 188 7.61 0.35 0.87
CA LEU A 188 8.95 0.74 1.29
C LEU A 188 9.77 1.09 0.04
N GLY A 189 9.88 2.40 -0.23
CA GLY A 189 10.53 2.93 -1.43
C GLY A 189 10.68 4.45 -1.44
N TRP A 190 11.04 5.01 -2.59
CA TRP A 190 11.14 6.46 -2.86
C TRP A 190 11.96 7.29 -1.86
N ASP A 191 12.99 6.69 -1.24
CA ASP A 191 13.79 7.31 -0.18
C ASP A 191 12.94 7.81 1.01
N TYR A 192 11.74 7.25 1.19
CA TYR A 192 10.88 7.52 2.33
C TYR A 192 11.43 6.83 3.59
N ASP A 193 11.12 7.42 4.74
CA ASP A 193 11.50 6.90 6.06
C ASP A 193 10.68 5.66 6.40
N SER A 194 11.23 4.46 6.18
CA SER A 194 10.55 3.19 6.40
C SER A 194 9.91 3.10 7.79
N GLU A 195 10.57 3.68 8.80
CA GLU A 195 10.13 3.71 10.18
C GLU A 195 8.80 4.43 10.36
N SER A 196 8.68 5.65 9.82
CA SER A 196 7.44 6.44 9.82
C SER A 196 6.28 5.67 9.20
N HIS A 197 6.51 5.10 8.02
CA HIS A 197 5.47 4.43 7.24
C HIS A 197 5.02 3.13 7.92
N ILE A 198 5.95 2.37 8.51
CA ILE A 198 5.61 1.19 9.31
C ILE A 198 4.83 1.58 10.55
N GLY A 199 5.24 2.63 11.28
CA GLY A 199 4.52 3.11 12.46
C GLY A 199 3.09 3.55 12.16
N LEU A 200 2.86 4.20 11.02
CA LEU A 200 1.52 4.58 10.54
C LEU A 200 0.69 3.35 10.13
N GLY A 201 1.25 2.46 9.30
CA GLY A 201 0.54 1.29 8.77
C GLY A 201 0.22 0.25 9.84
N ARG A 202 1.20 -0.11 10.68
CA ARG A 202 1.04 -1.03 11.81
C ARG A 202 0.12 -0.44 12.87
N GLY A 203 0.24 0.85 13.17
CA GLY A 203 -0.62 1.53 14.15
C GLY A 203 -2.09 1.49 13.76
N ALA A 204 -2.38 1.78 12.49
CA ALA A 204 -3.73 1.64 11.94
C ALA A 204 -4.23 0.19 12.04
N ALA A 205 -3.46 -0.78 11.55
CA ALA A 205 -3.88 -2.18 11.58
C ALA A 205 -4.13 -2.69 13.00
N THR A 206 -3.25 -2.35 13.95
CA THR A 206 -3.35 -2.74 15.35
C THR A 206 -4.62 -2.21 16.00
N VAL A 207 -4.92 -0.92 15.83
CA VAL A 207 -6.10 -0.31 16.46
C VAL A 207 -7.41 -0.78 15.82
N LEU A 208 -7.43 -0.97 14.50
CA LEU A 208 -8.61 -1.41 13.77
C LEU A 208 -8.78 -2.95 13.77
N GLY A 209 -7.83 -3.70 14.36
CA GLY A 209 -7.88 -5.16 14.44
C GLY A 209 -7.77 -5.83 13.06
N LYS A 210 -6.87 -5.33 12.22
CA LYS A 210 -6.63 -5.75 10.84
C LYS A 210 -5.22 -6.35 10.68
N GLU A 211 -5.00 -7.08 9.58
CA GLU A 211 -3.68 -7.55 9.18
C GLU A 211 -2.94 -6.45 8.42
N TRP A 212 -1.61 -6.49 8.39
CA TRP A 212 -0.82 -5.55 7.58
C TRP A 212 0.42 -6.22 7.00
N GLY A 213 1.03 -5.57 6.01
CA GLY A 213 2.29 -6.05 5.47
C GLY A 213 3.14 -4.94 4.90
N THR A 214 4.20 -5.32 4.21
CA THR A 214 5.05 -4.42 3.44
C THR A 214 5.22 -4.93 2.03
N ILE A 215 5.23 -4.02 1.06
CA ILE A 215 5.72 -4.29 -0.29
C ILE A 215 6.95 -3.42 -0.54
N ILE A 216 8.09 -4.05 -0.81
CA ILE A 216 9.35 -3.36 -1.05
C ILE A 216 9.41 -3.01 -2.54
N VAL A 217 9.46 -1.71 -2.83
CA VAL A 217 9.41 -1.15 -4.19
C VAL A 217 10.73 -0.47 -4.54
N TRP A 218 10.75 0.32 -5.61
CA TRP A 218 11.93 1.06 -6.07
C TRP A 218 12.40 2.11 -5.04
N ASN A 219 13.69 2.40 -5.03
CA ASN A 219 14.26 3.45 -4.19
C ASN A 219 14.10 4.85 -4.82
N ASP A 220 14.20 4.92 -6.14
CA ASP A 220 13.98 6.15 -6.91
C ASP A 220 13.41 5.79 -8.28
N ARG A 221 12.51 6.64 -8.79
CA ARG A 221 11.92 6.52 -10.11
C ARG A 221 12.27 7.77 -10.91
N ASN A 222 12.79 7.58 -12.11
CA ASN A 222 13.19 8.69 -12.97
C ASN A 222 11.98 9.62 -13.23
N GLU A 223 12.14 10.93 -13.00
CA GLU A 223 11.11 11.98 -13.12
C GLU A 223 10.39 12.03 -14.49
N ALA A 224 10.91 11.31 -15.49
CA ALA A 224 10.31 11.21 -16.81
C ALA A 224 8.92 10.53 -16.82
N TYR A 225 8.52 9.85 -15.75
CA TYR A 225 7.15 9.39 -15.60
C TYR A 225 6.22 10.53 -15.19
N ASN A 226 5.65 11.19 -16.19
CA ASN A 226 4.60 12.17 -15.97
C ASN A 226 3.25 11.46 -15.88
N HIS A 227 2.72 11.34 -14.67
CA HIS A 227 1.38 10.79 -14.38
C HIS A 227 0.25 11.53 -15.11
N THR A 228 0.51 12.73 -15.66
CA THR A 228 -0.45 13.47 -16.48
C THR A 228 -0.52 13.02 -17.94
N ASP A 229 0.37 12.13 -18.40
CA ASP A 229 0.41 11.67 -19.79
C ASP A 229 -0.03 10.20 -19.90
N MET A 230 -1.29 9.93 -19.51
CA MET A 230 -1.91 8.59 -19.57
C MET A 230 -1.94 7.97 -20.98
N ASP A 231 -1.66 8.75 -22.02
CA ASP A 231 -1.61 8.29 -23.42
C ASP A 231 -0.21 7.81 -23.85
N ASN A 232 0.87 8.17 -23.14
CA ASN A 232 2.25 7.74 -23.41
C ASN A 232 2.69 6.62 -22.46
N ASN A 233 2.06 5.45 -22.59
CA ASN A 233 2.47 4.19 -21.95
C ASN A 233 3.74 3.59 -22.60
N ASP A 234 4.76 4.40 -22.89
CA ASP A 234 6.04 3.85 -23.30
C ASP A 234 6.77 3.32 -22.06
N GLU A 235 6.45 2.07 -21.67
CA GLU A 235 7.10 1.36 -20.58
C GLU A 235 8.63 1.31 -20.71
N SER A 236 9.19 1.56 -21.90
CA SER A 236 10.65 1.65 -22.10
C SER A 236 11.28 2.90 -21.47
N LEU A 237 10.46 3.87 -21.03
CA LEU A 237 10.91 5.06 -20.30
C LEU A 237 10.79 4.92 -18.78
N ASN A 238 10.10 3.90 -18.27
CA ASN A 238 10.08 3.57 -16.84
C ASN A 238 11.43 3.00 -16.43
N THR A 239 12.37 3.89 -16.14
CA THR A 239 13.66 3.55 -15.53
C THR A 239 13.64 4.02 -14.08
N GLY A 240 14.28 3.25 -13.21
CA GLY A 240 14.32 3.52 -11.78
C GLY A 240 15.49 2.79 -11.14
N VAL A 241 15.92 3.28 -9.98
CA VAL A 241 16.92 2.60 -9.16
C VAL A 241 16.17 1.79 -8.13
N TYR A 242 16.26 0.47 -8.22
CA TYR A 242 15.79 -0.40 -7.14
C TYR A 242 16.74 -0.33 -5.95
N LYS A 243 16.22 -0.67 -4.77
CA LYS A 243 17.06 -0.86 -3.57
C LYS A 243 18.12 -1.91 -3.87
N THR A 244 19.32 -1.75 -3.33
CA THR A 244 20.33 -2.80 -3.40
C THR A 244 19.86 -4.04 -2.64
N ALA A 245 20.45 -5.21 -2.95
CA ALA A 245 20.14 -6.44 -2.23
C ALA A 245 20.32 -6.32 -0.69
N SER A 246 21.27 -5.49 -0.23
CA SER A 246 21.48 -5.25 1.21
C SER A 246 20.41 -4.35 1.83
N GLU A 247 19.99 -3.29 1.13
CA GLU A 247 18.90 -2.41 1.58
C GLU A 247 17.57 -3.17 1.60
N MET A 248 17.27 -3.92 0.54
CA MET A 248 16.08 -4.79 0.47
C MET A 248 16.08 -5.83 1.60
N LEU A 249 17.23 -6.42 1.92
CA LEU A 249 17.37 -7.36 3.04
C LEU A 249 17.09 -6.70 4.38
N GLN A 250 17.55 -5.47 4.57
CA GLN A 250 17.28 -4.72 5.79
C GLN A 250 15.79 -4.42 5.96
N ASP A 251 15.11 -4.00 4.89
CA ASP A 251 13.65 -3.78 4.92
C ASP A 251 12.91 -5.09 5.25
N MET A 252 13.29 -6.23 4.66
CA MET A 252 12.70 -7.53 5.00
C MET A 252 12.85 -7.87 6.49
N TYR A 253 14.03 -7.63 7.08
CA TYR A 253 14.24 -7.85 8.52
C TYR A 253 13.38 -6.93 9.38
N VAL A 254 13.29 -5.65 9.00
CA VAL A 254 12.50 -4.66 9.72
C VAL A 254 11.02 -5.04 9.67
N SER A 255 10.46 -5.38 8.50
CA SER A 255 9.07 -5.85 8.37
C SER A 255 8.80 -7.08 9.24
N TYR A 256 9.70 -8.06 9.23
CA TYR A 256 9.55 -9.28 10.04
C TYR A 256 9.54 -8.99 11.54
N ARG A 257 10.51 -8.19 12.00
CA ARG A 257 10.69 -7.87 13.41
C ARG A 257 9.60 -6.95 13.94
N THR A 258 8.98 -6.16 13.08
CA THR A 258 7.83 -5.31 13.44
C THR A 258 6.50 -6.05 13.35
N GLY A 259 6.48 -7.29 12.86
CA GLY A 259 5.29 -8.15 12.88
C GLY A 259 4.42 -8.08 11.63
N ALA A 260 4.97 -7.68 10.48
CA ALA A 260 4.25 -7.70 9.21
C ALA A 260 3.78 -9.13 8.86
N ASP A 261 2.49 -9.28 8.55
CA ASP A 261 1.90 -10.57 8.12
C ASP A 261 2.32 -10.94 6.69
N TYR A 262 2.63 -9.92 5.87
CA TYR A 262 3.05 -10.06 4.47
C TYR A 262 4.32 -9.26 4.20
N ILE A 263 5.29 -9.88 3.53
CA ILE A 263 6.55 -9.26 3.11
C ILE A 263 6.73 -9.59 1.63
N ILE A 264 6.51 -8.60 0.77
CA ILE A 264 6.40 -8.80 -0.68
C ILE A 264 7.52 -8.01 -1.38
N ILE A 265 8.20 -8.65 -2.33
CA ILE A 265 9.20 -7.99 -3.17
C ILE A 265 8.59 -7.66 -4.53
N PHE A 266 8.56 -6.37 -4.87
CA PHE A 266 8.04 -5.90 -6.14
C PHE A 266 9.05 -6.07 -7.28
N ASN A 267 8.66 -6.69 -8.39
CA ASN A 267 9.61 -7.09 -9.43
C ASN A 267 9.70 -6.17 -10.66
N TYR A 268 9.08 -4.99 -10.66
CA TYR A 268 8.99 -4.10 -11.85
C TYR A 268 9.73 -2.77 -11.62
N PRO A 269 10.17 -2.02 -12.65
CA PRO A 269 10.10 -2.25 -14.10
C PRO A 269 11.04 -3.35 -14.62
N VAL A 270 11.07 -3.57 -15.94
CA VAL A 270 12.09 -4.41 -16.57
C VAL A 270 13.36 -3.59 -16.79
N ASP A 271 14.32 -3.70 -15.87
CA ASP A 271 15.62 -3.02 -15.96
C ASP A 271 16.76 -3.94 -15.45
N PRO A 272 17.84 -4.18 -16.23
CA PRO A 272 18.04 -3.77 -17.62
C PRO A 272 17.06 -4.45 -18.59
N PRO A 273 16.81 -3.84 -19.77
CA PRO A 273 15.98 -4.45 -20.81
C PRO A 273 16.40 -5.89 -21.11
N GLY A 274 15.44 -6.81 -21.06
CA GLY A 274 15.66 -8.24 -21.30
C GLY A 274 15.95 -9.07 -20.04
N ASN A 275 16.02 -8.46 -18.85
CA ASN A 275 15.99 -9.21 -17.59
C ASN A 275 14.62 -9.89 -17.45
N PRO A 276 14.56 -11.24 -17.39
CA PRO A 276 13.29 -11.94 -17.35
C PRO A 276 12.60 -11.88 -15.97
N TYR A 277 13.28 -11.33 -14.96
CA TYR A 277 12.77 -11.15 -13.61
C TYR A 277 12.40 -9.69 -13.29
N GLY A 278 12.27 -8.86 -14.32
CA GLY A 278 12.00 -7.44 -14.19
C GLY A 278 13.22 -6.69 -13.67
N ILE A 279 13.15 -6.10 -12.47
CA ILE A 279 14.26 -5.32 -11.91
C ILE A 279 15.19 -6.14 -11.00
N LEU A 280 14.75 -7.33 -10.59
CA LEU A 280 15.47 -8.17 -9.65
C LEU A 280 16.70 -8.82 -10.30
N THR A 281 17.81 -8.82 -9.57
CA THR A 281 19.09 -9.43 -9.96
C THR A 281 19.39 -10.66 -9.10
N ASP A 282 20.45 -11.40 -9.43
CA ASP A 282 20.88 -12.56 -8.64
C ASP A 282 21.18 -12.20 -7.18
N ASP A 283 21.79 -11.04 -6.91
CA ASP A 283 22.07 -10.57 -5.55
C ASP A 283 20.77 -10.39 -4.74
N HIS A 284 19.69 -9.92 -5.38
CA HIS A 284 18.38 -9.80 -4.72
C HIS A 284 17.81 -11.18 -4.36
N PHE A 285 17.92 -12.16 -5.25
CA PHE A 285 17.48 -13.53 -4.95
C PHE A 285 18.32 -14.19 -3.85
N GLU A 286 19.62 -13.89 -3.76
CA GLU A 286 20.45 -14.33 -2.63
C GLU A 286 20.00 -13.68 -1.31
N ALA A 287 19.67 -12.39 -1.31
CA ALA A 287 19.11 -11.71 -0.15
C ALA A 287 17.78 -12.34 0.31
N MET A 288 16.89 -12.69 -0.62
CA MET A 288 15.64 -13.38 -0.29
C MET A 288 15.87 -14.76 0.35
N GLN A 289 16.83 -15.54 -0.16
CA GLN A 289 17.20 -16.84 0.42
C GLN A 289 17.79 -16.69 1.83
N HIS A 290 18.63 -15.67 2.04
CA HIS A 290 19.15 -15.34 3.36
C HIS A 290 18.02 -14.98 4.32
N PHE A 291 17.08 -14.15 3.89
CA PHE A 291 15.92 -13.77 4.69
C PHE A 291 15.03 -14.97 5.04
N TRP A 292 14.73 -15.84 4.07
CA TRP A 292 14.00 -17.08 4.33
C TRP A 292 14.68 -17.94 5.39
N SER A 293 15.99 -18.17 5.22
CA SER A 293 16.80 -18.93 6.18
C SER A 293 16.80 -18.28 7.57
N PHE A 294 16.79 -16.95 7.63
CA PHE A 294 16.69 -16.20 8.87
C PHE A 294 15.34 -16.41 9.57
N MET A 295 14.22 -16.31 8.85
CA MET A 295 12.89 -16.56 9.44
C MET A 295 12.74 -17.98 9.98
N GLU A 296 13.31 -18.98 9.30
CA GLU A 296 13.29 -20.38 9.76
C GLU A 296 14.14 -20.60 11.02
N GLN A 297 15.24 -19.85 11.16
CA GLN A 297 16.20 -20.02 12.24
C GLN A 297 15.90 -19.15 13.47
N ASN A 298 15.17 -18.04 13.29
CA ASN A 298 14.87 -17.06 14.34
C ASN A 298 13.35 -16.76 14.41
N PRO A 299 12.48 -17.78 14.55
CA PRO A 299 11.03 -17.57 14.64
C PRO A 299 10.60 -16.69 15.82
N GLU A 300 11.42 -16.56 16.86
CA GLU A 300 11.23 -15.71 18.02
C GLU A 300 11.42 -14.21 17.74
N ASP A 301 12.14 -13.86 16.67
CA ASP A 301 12.37 -12.46 16.29
C ASP A 301 11.11 -11.86 15.62
N TYR A 302 10.13 -12.67 15.22
CA TYR A 302 8.90 -12.20 14.59
C TYR A 302 8.09 -11.33 15.54
N GLY A 303 7.85 -10.08 15.15
CA GLY A 303 7.12 -9.12 15.99
C GLY A 303 7.84 -8.72 17.29
N GLU A 304 9.15 -9.00 17.42
CA GLU A 304 9.93 -8.63 18.61
C GLU A 304 9.93 -7.12 18.89
N MET A 305 9.70 -6.31 17.86
CA MET A 305 9.62 -4.84 17.89
C MET A 305 8.18 -4.34 17.90
N SER A 306 7.27 -5.07 18.54
CA SER A 306 5.88 -4.63 18.71
C SER A 306 5.82 -3.28 19.44
N ALA A 307 4.91 -2.40 19.02
CA ALA A 307 4.75 -1.09 19.65
C ALA A 307 4.20 -1.21 21.08
N GLN A 308 4.75 -0.41 21.99
CA GLN A 308 4.23 -0.27 23.37
C GLN A 308 3.67 1.13 23.63
N SER A 309 4.06 2.10 22.81
CA SER A 309 3.61 3.48 22.87
C SER A 309 2.98 3.92 21.55
N ALA A 310 2.15 4.96 21.59
CA ALA A 310 1.56 5.54 20.40
C ALA A 310 1.61 7.07 20.39
N LEU A 311 1.96 7.64 19.23
CA LEU A 311 1.71 9.03 18.89
C LEU A 311 0.28 9.16 18.37
N VAL A 312 -0.55 9.94 19.06
CA VAL A 312 -1.95 10.18 18.68
C VAL A 312 -2.08 11.51 17.93
N LEU A 313 -2.41 11.42 16.65
CA LEU A 313 -2.72 12.53 15.76
C LEU A 313 -4.15 13.05 15.99
N PRO A 314 -4.46 14.32 15.64
CA PRO A 314 -5.83 14.80 15.69
C PRO A 314 -6.75 13.96 14.81
N GLU A 315 -8.00 13.76 15.24
CA GLU A 315 -9.02 13.07 14.47
C GLU A 315 -9.11 13.60 13.02
N ASN A 316 -9.13 12.70 12.04
CA ASN A 316 -9.26 12.99 10.61
C ASN A 316 -8.14 13.84 9.99
N TYR A 317 -7.02 14.05 10.69
CA TYR A 317 -5.90 14.87 10.23
C TYR A 317 -5.01 14.11 9.25
N ALA A 318 -5.56 13.71 8.10
CA ALA A 318 -4.93 12.89 7.07
C ALA A 318 -3.75 13.58 6.38
N TRP A 319 -2.68 13.77 7.14
CA TRP A 319 -1.43 14.36 6.71
C TRP A 319 -0.49 13.27 6.24
N GLY A 320 0.13 13.43 5.07
CA GLY A 320 0.97 12.38 4.49
C GLY A 320 2.20 12.02 5.31
N MET A 321 2.70 12.96 6.13
CA MET A 321 3.86 12.74 7.03
C MET A 321 5.14 12.23 6.34
N ARG A 322 5.27 12.33 5.01
CA ARG A 322 6.51 11.98 4.29
C ARG A 322 7.61 13.03 4.50
N HIS A 323 7.17 14.27 4.72
CA HIS A 323 8.04 15.39 5.08
C HIS A 323 7.23 16.51 5.74
N ILE A 324 7.89 17.45 6.42
CA ILE A 324 7.21 18.50 7.17
C ILE A 324 6.28 19.43 6.33
N ASN A 325 6.52 19.52 5.03
CA ASN A 325 5.69 20.33 4.13
C ASN A 325 4.63 19.52 3.37
N ASP A 326 4.32 18.30 3.82
CA ASP A 326 3.41 17.39 3.11
C ASP A 326 1.96 17.89 3.18
N ARG A 327 1.12 17.35 2.30
CA ARG A 327 -0.27 17.73 2.13
C ARG A 327 -1.17 17.04 3.15
N ILE A 328 -2.25 17.73 3.51
CA ILE A 328 -3.37 17.20 4.29
C ILE A 328 -4.51 16.95 3.31
N TRP A 329 -4.96 15.69 3.22
CA TRP A 329 -5.98 15.23 2.27
C TRP A 329 -5.67 15.55 0.78
N GLY A 330 -4.42 15.90 0.44
CA GLY A 330 -4.01 16.31 -0.91
C GLY A 330 -4.42 17.73 -1.31
N TYR A 331 -5.36 18.35 -0.60
CA TYR A 331 -5.86 19.70 -0.90
C TYR A 331 -5.09 20.80 -0.20
N TRP A 332 -4.78 20.59 1.07
CA TRP A 332 -4.23 21.62 1.93
C TRP A 332 -2.74 21.40 2.12
N GLY A 333 -1.97 22.49 2.11
CA GLY A 333 -0.61 22.45 2.61
C GLY A 333 -0.57 22.23 4.13
N PRO A 334 0.63 22.10 4.71
CA PRO A 334 0.79 21.99 6.15
C PRO A 334 0.14 23.17 6.87
N ASP A 335 -0.29 22.95 8.10
CA ASP A 335 -0.91 23.98 8.92
C ASP A 335 -0.20 24.20 10.26
N GLU A 336 -0.84 24.92 11.18
CA GLU A 336 -0.29 25.21 12.49
C GLU A 336 0.03 23.96 13.34
N TYR A 337 -0.58 22.80 13.07
CA TYR A 337 -0.34 21.55 13.78
C TYR A 337 0.81 20.75 13.17
N SER A 338 1.03 20.84 11.85
CA SER A 338 2.06 20.06 11.14
C SER A 338 3.44 20.16 11.78
N GLN A 339 3.90 21.38 12.12
CA GLN A 339 5.21 21.56 12.75
C GLN A 339 5.28 20.90 14.13
N GLN A 340 4.24 21.08 14.95
CA GLN A 340 4.21 20.53 16.30
C GLN A 340 4.17 18.99 16.27
N ILE A 341 3.33 18.41 15.40
CA ILE A 341 3.27 16.97 15.16
C ILE A 341 4.64 16.46 14.73
N TRP A 342 5.29 17.14 13.77
CA TRP A 342 6.61 16.75 13.29
C TRP A 342 7.66 16.75 14.40
N ASP A 343 7.69 17.78 15.23
CA ASP A 343 8.66 17.88 16.32
C ASP A 343 8.49 16.75 17.35
N VAL A 344 7.23 16.44 17.72
CA VAL A 344 6.92 15.30 18.59
C VAL A 344 7.30 13.99 17.92
N PHE A 345 6.93 13.79 16.66
CA PHE A 345 7.27 12.59 15.90
C PHE A 345 8.79 12.35 15.86
N GLN A 346 9.59 13.38 15.56
CA GLN A 346 11.05 13.26 15.52
C GLN A 346 11.64 12.89 16.89
N HIS A 347 11.11 13.48 17.98
CA HIS A 347 11.52 13.11 19.34
C HIS A 347 11.23 11.65 19.65
N LEU A 348 10.03 11.16 19.30
CA LEU A 348 9.64 9.77 19.52
C LEU A 348 10.44 8.80 18.64
N ASN A 349 10.77 9.19 17.41
CA ASN A 349 11.62 8.39 16.54
C ASN A 349 13.03 8.23 17.11
N ASP A 350 13.60 9.30 17.70
CA ASP A 350 14.89 9.24 18.38
C ASP A 350 14.86 8.38 19.66
N GLU A 351 13.73 8.38 20.39
CA GLU A 351 13.60 7.66 21.67
C GLU A 351 13.20 6.18 21.51
N TYR A 352 12.19 5.91 20.69
CA TYR A 352 11.52 4.61 20.57
C TYR A 352 11.82 3.91 19.24
N TYR A 353 12.31 4.61 18.22
CA TYR A 353 12.53 4.03 16.88
C TYR A 353 11.26 3.30 16.39
N LEU A 354 11.36 2.05 15.94
CA LEU A 354 10.22 1.24 15.47
C LEU A 354 9.29 0.71 16.57
N THR A 355 9.47 1.03 17.85
CA THR A 355 8.64 0.49 18.95
C THR A 355 7.52 1.42 19.41
N PHE A 356 7.15 2.41 18.59
CA PHE A 356 5.92 3.17 18.76
C PHE A 356 5.09 3.15 17.46
N ASP A 357 3.78 3.34 17.61
CA ASP A 357 2.84 3.44 16.50
C ASP A 357 2.34 4.88 16.33
N ILE A 358 1.84 5.19 15.14
CA ILE A 358 1.19 6.47 14.86
C ILE A 358 -0.28 6.19 14.54
N VAL A 359 -1.17 6.80 15.32
CA VAL A 359 -2.62 6.52 15.31
C VAL A 359 -3.42 7.82 15.35
N TYR A 360 -4.73 7.74 15.21
CA TYR A 360 -5.63 8.89 15.27
C TYR A 360 -6.45 8.90 16.56
N ASP A 361 -6.81 10.10 17.04
CA ASP A 361 -7.72 10.33 18.18
C ASP A 361 -9.18 10.00 17.81
N ASP A 362 -9.44 8.76 17.40
CA ASP A 362 -10.78 8.28 17.05
C ASP A 362 -11.47 7.74 18.31
N PRO A 363 -12.56 8.38 18.78
CA PRO A 363 -13.24 8.02 20.02
C PRO A 363 -13.90 6.64 20.00
N ASN A 364 -13.99 5.98 18.84
CA ASN A 364 -14.52 4.63 18.73
C ASN A 364 -13.53 3.56 19.24
N TYR A 365 -12.25 3.90 19.42
CA TYR A 365 -11.20 2.98 19.82
C TYR A 365 -10.58 3.36 21.17
N GLN A 366 -10.44 2.38 22.06
CA GLN A 366 -9.88 2.57 23.41
C GLN A 366 -8.38 2.31 23.40
N LEU A 367 -7.60 3.35 23.06
CA LEU A 367 -6.15 3.25 22.92
C LEU A 367 -5.44 2.82 24.21
N ASP A 368 -6.01 3.12 25.39
CA ASP A 368 -5.48 2.78 26.71
C ASP A 368 -5.55 1.27 27.03
N GLN A 369 -6.23 0.50 26.19
CA GLN A 369 -6.26 -0.96 26.25
C GLN A 369 -5.23 -1.62 25.31
N ILE A 370 -4.64 -0.84 24.41
CA ILE A 370 -3.74 -1.31 23.35
C ILE A 370 -2.30 -0.92 23.67
N TYR A 371 -2.08 0.34 24.09
CA TYR A 371 -0.76 0.89 24.35
C TYR A 371 -0.55 1.19 25.84
N ASP A 372 0.67 0.95 26.31
CA ASP A 372 1.09 1.28 27.68
C ASP A 372 1.31 2.79 27.86
N GLU A 373 1.72 3.47 26.79
CA GLU A 373 1.98 4.91 26.78
C GLU A 373 1.31 5.60 25.58
N ILE A 374 0.59 6.68 25.84
CA ILE A 374 -0.16 7.43 24.84
C ILE A 374 0.32 8.87 24.86
N ILE A 375 0.84 9.32 23.72
CA ILE A 375 1.48 10.62 23.57
C ILE A 375 0.69 11.39 22.52
N TYR A 376 -0.02 12.42 22.94
CA TYR A 376 -0.79 13.24 22.02
C TYR A 376 0.12 14.20 21.26
N TRP A 377 -0.23 14.49 20.01
CA TRP A 377 0.48 15.43 19.14
C TRP A 377 0.76 16.81 19.75
N ASN A 378 -0.06 17.24 20.72
CA ASN A 378 0.07 18.54 21.37
C ASN A 378 0.94 18.50 22.65
N SER A 379 1.62 17.39 22.91
CA SER A 379 2.52 17.22 24.05
C SER A 379 3.72 18.16 23.96
N THR A 380 4.24 18.57 25.12
CA THR A 380 5.48 19.35 25.24
C THR A 380 6.60 18.41 25.70
N LEU A 381 7.28 17.78 24.75
CA LEU A 381 8.42 16.89 24.97
C LEU A 381 9.76 17.61 24.83
#